data_AF-F3ZNQ0-F1
#
_entry.id   AF-F3ZNQ0-F1
#
_cell.length_a   1.000
_cell.length_b   1.000
_cell.length_c   1.000
_cell.angle_alpha   90.00
_cell.angle_beta   90.00
_cell.angle_gamma   90.00
#
_symmetry.space_group_name_H-M   'P 1'
#
loop_
_entity.id
_entity.type
_entity.pdbx_description
1 polymer ?
#
loop_
_entity_poly.entity_id
_entity_poly.type
_entity_poly.pdbx_seq_one_letter_code
_entity_poly.pdbx_strand_id
1 'polypeptide(L)'
;MNNKSEKIYMQDWLSLHTYQQSSADDQWYLEFAQNLIPLLKESSILQEFTFEEYKDLALLLTVYFEDAVSEGGGWMRFRNRIEELYQKKLPFYNIKKDEYFDSEINREDIQFVIWSFLSCPQDEIGDDYILMNPLDKELEQLSSSIFNLLDEAFEDAPVTEAESADWIMDMELLQRNAKAMPLITAEHCTSASAKKLLEFTKGYPLQFFASYDDLARFFVDILKWEDKEESLMPEMKPHKNFILYANSKGILLAPEAALYFKADQNPLYDADKAQEESYVLFCEQGSCPFDLLKYGISQGYLKEAALPFDKGHQLLQDNWDFITRWYLGEFYEGD
;
A
#
# COMPACT_ATOMS: atom_id res chain seq x y z
N MET A 1 15.59 -22.11 -29.30
CA MET A 1 14.64 -22.08 -28.17
C MET A 1 15.34 -22.76 -27.01
N ASN A 2 15.98 -21.98 -26.14
CA ASN A 2 16.64 -22.53 -24.96
C ASN A 2 15.54 -23.01 -24.03
N ASN A 3 15.49 -24.32 -23.83
CA ASN A 3 14.65 -25.00 -22.87
C ASN A 3 15.14 -24.60 -21.47
N LYS A 4 14.72 -23.44 -20.95
CA LYS A 4 14.86 -23.18 -19.51
C LYS A 4 13.98 -24.23 -18.85
N SER A 5 14.58 -25.14 -18.08
CA SER A 5 13.79 -26.08 -17.30
C SER A 5 12.88 -25.28 -16.36
N GLU A 6 11.58 -25.56 -16.39
CA GLU A 6 10.60 -25.07 -15.42
C GLU A 6 10.89 -25.71 -14.06
N LYS A 7 11.93 -25.21 -13.38
CA LYS A 7 12.44 -25.76 -12.13
C LYS A 7 12.75 -24.64 -11.16
N ILE A 8 12.37 -24.85 -9.91
CA ILE A 8 12.79 -24.02 -8.77
C ILE A 8 14.14 -24.53 -8.25
N TYR A 9 15.10 -23.64 -8.03
CA TYR A 9 16.42 -24.00 -7.51
C TYR A 9 16.54 -23.62 -6.04
N MET A 10 17.39 -24.36 -5.31
CA MET A 10 17.68 -24.09 -3.90
C MET A 10 18.15 -22.65 -3.65
N GLN A 11 18.82 -22.02 -4.62
CA GLN A 11 19.22 -20.63 -4.50
C GLN A 11 18.02 -19.67 -4.50
N ASP A 12 16.96 -19.97 -5.26
CA ASP A 12 15.74 -19.16 -5.22
C ASP A 12 15.11 -19.25 -3.82
N TRP A 13 15.00 -20.47 -3.26
CA TRP A 13 14.51 -20.70 -1.89
C TRP A 13 15.33 -19.96 -0.81
N LEU A 14 16.65 -20.14 -0.81
CA LEU A 14 17.54 -19.52 0.19
C LEU A 14 17.59 -18.00 0.07
N SER A 15 17.13 -17.40 -1.03
CA SER A 15 17.05 -15.94 -1.17
C SER A 15 15.98 -15.30 -0.27
N LEU A 16 14.98 -16.08 0.15
CA LEU A 16 13.94 -15.68 1.10
C LEU A 16 14.37 -15.85 2.57
N HIS A 17 15.61 -16.27 2.80
CA HIS A 17 16.10 -16.64 4.12
C HIS A 17 17.28 -15.77 4.57
N THR A 18 17.43 -15.66 5.89
CA THR A 18 18.56 -14.94 6.51
C THR A 18 19.87 -15.73 6.46
N TYR A 19 19.81 -17.02 6.08
CA TYR A 19 20.95 -17.93 5.94
C TYR A 19 21.19 -18.33 4.49
N GLN A 20 22.35 -18.94 4.23
CA GLN A 20 22.81 -19.27 2.87
C GLN A 20 23.25 -20.73 2.71
N GLN A 21 23.27 -21.51 3.80
CA GLN A 21 23.64 -22.92 3.77
C GLN A 21 22.38 -23.78 3.90
N SER A 22 22.10 -24.60 2.89
CA SER A 22 20.95 -25.50 2.88
C SER A 22 21.09 -26.68 3.85
N SER A 23 19.96 -27.14 4.36
CA SER A 23 19.73 -28.32 5.17
C SER A 23 18.88 -29.36 4.42
N ALA A 24 18.52 -30.46 5.09
CA ALA A 24 17.58 -31.44 4.53
C ALA A 24 16.13 -30.92 4.57
N ASP A 25 15.80 -30.07 5.54
CA ASP A 25 14.46 -29.51 5.70
C ASP A 25 14.16 -28.51 4.58
N ASP A 26 15.16 -27.71 4.17
CA ASP A 26 15.07 -26.83 2.99
C ASP A 26 14.72 -27.60 1.70
N GLN A 27 15.22 -28.83 1.57
CA GLN A 27 14.94 -29.66 0.39
C GLN A 27 13.48 -30.11 0.36
N TRP A 28 12.87 -30.34 1.52
CA TRP A 28 11.45 -30.68 1.62
C TRP A 28 10.58 -29.51 1.14
N TYR A 29 10.86 -28.29 1.63
CA TYR A 29 10.13 -27.09 1.22
C TYR A 29 10.36 -26.74 -0.26
N LEU A 30 11.58 -26.90 -0.79
CA LEU A 30 11.84 -26.70 -2.22
C LEU A 30 11.01 -27.67 -3.10
N GLU A 31 10.86 -28.93 -2.67
CA GLU A 31 10.00 -29.91 -3.35
C GLU A 31 8.53 -29.54 -3.24
N PHE A 32 8.08 -29.05 -2.08
CA PHE A 32 6.73 -28.54 -1.88
C PHE A 32 6.41 -27.36 -2.80
N ALA A 33 7.30 -26.37 -2.87
CA ALA A 33 7.18 -25.23 -3.79
C ALA A 33 7.05 -25.69 -5.25
N GLN A 34 7.83 -26.70 -5.65
CA GLN A 34 7.74 -27.26 -7.00
C GLN A 34 6.38 -27.94 -7.27
N ASN A 35 5.76 -28.54 -6.25
CA ASN A 35 4.46 -29.20 -6.33
C ASN A 35 3.27 -28.23 -6.34
N LEU A 36 3.44 -26.99 -5.89
CA LEU A 36 2.44 -25.93 -6.01
C LEU A 36 2.23 -25.47 -7.45
N ILE A 37 3.27 -25.53 -8.30
CA ILE A 37 3.26 -24.96 -9.66
C ILE A 37 2.08 -25.45 -10.54
N PRO A 38 1.77 -26.75 -10.63
CA PRO A 38 0.63 -27.21 -11.44
C PRO A 38 -0.70 -26.61 -10.99
N LEU A 39 -0.92 -26.51 -9.67
CA LEU A 39 -2.12 -25.92 -9.10
C LEU A 39 -2.23 -24.44 -9.45
N LEU A 40 -1.13 -23.69 -9.36
CA LEU A 40 -1.12 -22.27 -9.75
C LEU A 40 -1.43 -22.09 -11.25
N LYS A 41 -0.90 -22.96 -12.11
CA LYS A 41 -1.14 -22.94 -13.57
C LYS A 41 -2.58 -23.24 -13.98
N GLU A 42 -3.35 -23.91 -13.11
CA GLU A 42 -4.78 -24.17 -13.36
C GLU A 42 -5.67 -22.96 -13.02
N SER A 43 -5.13 -21.96 -12.33
CA SER A 43 -5.86 -20.78 -11.88
C SER A 43 -6.13 -19.79 -13.01
N SER A 44 -7.39 -19.36 -13.16
CA SER A 44 -7.79 -18.36 -14.16
C SER A 44 -7.17 -16.99 -13.91
N ILE A 45 -7.07 -16.57 -12.65
CA ILE A 45 -6.51 -15.27 -12.28
C ILE A 45 -5.00 -15.18 -12.56
N LEU A 46 -4.30 -16.31 -12.68
CA LEU A 46 -2.86 -16.37 -12.95
C LEU A 46 -2.54 -16.72 -14.41
N GLN A 47 -3.53 -16.80 -15.31
CA GLN A 47 -3.37 -17.36 -16.66
C GLN A 47 -2.28 -16.68 -17.50
N GLU A 48 -1.98 -15.41 -17.23
CA GLU A 48 -0.98 -14.62 -17.98
C GLU A 48 0.44 -14.72 -17.39
N PHE A 49 0.60 -15.42 -16.26
CA PHE A 49 1.90 -15.57 -15.61
C PHE A 49 2.89 -16.32 -16.50
N THR A 50 4.10 -15.81 -16.50
CA THR A 50 5.31 -16.51 -16.90
C THR A 50 5.67 -17.56 -15.84
N PHE A 51 6.56 -18.50 -16.22
CA PHE A 51 7.10 -19.45 -15.24
C PHE A 51 7.81 -18.77 -14.05
N GLU A 52 8.42 -17.61 -14.27
CA GLU A 52 9.10 -16.88 -13.20
C GLU A 52 8.10 -16.38 -12.15
N GLU A 53 6.98 -15.80 -12.58
CA GLU A 53 5.91 -15.37 -11.66
C GLU A 53 5.26 -16.55 -10.92
N TYR A 54 5.05 -17.68 -11.61
CA TYR A 54 4.60 -18.91 -10.94
C TYR A 54 5.61 -19.40 -9.89
N LYS A 55 6.90 -19.37 -10.21
CA LYS A 55 7.98 -19.75 -9.30
C LYS A 55 8.00 -18.84 -8.08
N ASP A 56 7.95 -17.54 -8.27
CA ASP A 56 8.04 -16.56 -7.19
C ASP A 56 6.83 -16.67 -6.26
N LEU A 57 5.61 -16.77 -6.80
CA LEU A 57 4.41 -16.99 -5.98
C LEU A 57 4.45 -18.34 -5.23
N ALA A 58 4.91 -19.41 -5.87
CA ALA A 58 5.06 -20.71 -5.22
C ALA A 58 6.06 -20.66 -4.05
N LEU A 59 7.17 -19.94 -4.22
CA LEU A 59 8.15 -19.72 -3.16
C LEU A 59 7.56 -18.91 -2.00
N LEU A 60 6.82 -17.83 -2.27
CA LEU A 60 6.18 -17.02 -1.23
C LEU A 60 5.14 -17.80 -0.42
N LEU A 61 4.33 -18.60 -1.09
CA LEU A 61 3.36 -19.49 -0.42
C LEU A 61 4.05 -20.57 0.42
N THR A 62 5.21 -21.04 -0.03
CA THR A 62 5.98 -22.06 0.70
C THR A 62 6.69 -21.48 1.91
N VAL A 63 7.28 -20.29 1.82
CA VAL A 63 7.91 -19.64 2.98
C VAL A 63 6.85 -19.19 4.00
N TYR A 64 5.65 -18.79 3.56
CA TYR A 64 4.51 -18.64 4.46
C TYR A 64 4.22 -19.94 5.23
N PHE A 65 4.19 -21.06 4.51
CA PHE A 65 3.87 -22.35 5.12
C PHE A 65 4.93 -22.77 6.14
N GLU A 66 6.21 -22.60 5.82
CA GLU A 66 7.30 -22.82 6.78
C GLU A 66 7.17 -21.91 8.00
N ASP A 67 6.96 -20.60 7.81
CA ASP A 67 6.82 -19.65 8.90
C ASP A 67 5.63 -20.01 9.83
N ALA A 68 4.53 -20.53 9.26
CA ALA A 68 3.36 -20.99 10.01
C ALA A 68 3.67 -22.27 10.81
N VAL A 69 4.31 -23.26 10.19
CA VAL A 69 4.69 -24.54 10.84
C VAL A 69 5.73 -24.32 11.94
N SER A 70 6.69 -23.43 11.72
CA SER A 70 7.77 -23.12 12.65
C SER A 70 7.40 -22.05 13.69
N GLU A 71 6.20 -21.46 13.59
CA GLU A 71 5.75 -20.33 14.42
C GLU A 71 6.78 -19.17 14.46
N GLY A 72 7.47 -18.94 13.33
CA GLY A 72 8.62 -18.03 13.23
C GLY A 72 8.67 -17.22 11.93
N GLY A 73 9.78 -16.52 11.73
CA GLY A 73 10.08 -15.86 10.44
C GLY A 73 9.28 -14.59 10.11
N GLY A 74 9.39 -14.18 8.85
CA GLY A 74 8.88 -12.92 8.32
C GLY A 74 7.37 -12.77 8.44
N TRP A 75 6.61 -13.85 8.22
CA TRP A 75 5.16 -13.83 8.35
C TRP A 75 4.71 -13.47 9.76
N MET A 76 5.31 -14.10 10.78
CA MET A 76 4.98 -13.85 12.17
C MET A 76 5.32 -12.41 12.57
N ARG A 77 6.48 -11.90 12.13
CA ARG A 77 6.87 -10.50 12.36
C ARG A 77 5.90 -9.52 11.72
N PHE A 78 5.49 -9.77 10.47
CA PHE A 78 4.49 -8.97 9.77
C PHE A 78 3.14 -8.97 10.50
N ARG A 79 2.57 -10.16 10.77
CA ARG A 79 1.27 -10.32 11.42
C ARG A 79 1.22 -9.67 12.80
N ASN A 80 2.24 -9.92 13.63
CA ASN A 80 2.33 -9.29 14.96
C ASN A 80 2.30 -7.77 14.85
N ARG A 81 2.98 -7.21 13.86
CA ARG A 81 3.02 -5.77 13.64
C ARG A 81 1.68 -5.21 13.12
N ILE A 82 0.99 -5.94 12.25
CA ILE A 82 -0.38 -5.60 11.82
C ILE A 82 -1.34 -5.59 13.03
N GLU A 83 -1.24 -6.58 13.93
CA GLU A 83 -2.06 -6.64 15.14
C GLU A 83 -1.79 -5.46 16.08
N GLU A 84 -0.52 -5.09 16.28
CA GLU A 84 -0.15 -3.90 17.05
C GLU A 84 -0.72 -2.60 16.47
N LEU A 85 -0.59 -2.41 15.16
CA LEU A 85 -0.99 -1.19 14.45
C LEU A 85 -2.51 -1.03 14.36
N TYR A 86 -3.19 -2.11 13.97
CA TYR A 86 -4.58 -2.04 13.50
C TYR A 86 -5.55 -2.80 14.39
N GLN A 87 -5.08 -3.55 15.40
CA GLN A 87 -5.91 -4.41 16.26
C GLN A 87 -6.74 -5.41 15.43
N LYS A 88 -6.16 -5.87 14.32
CA LYS A 88 -6.70 -6.85 13.38
C LYS A 88 -5.63 -7.91 13.11
N LYS A 89 -6.05 -9.13 12.79
CA LYS A 89 -5.13 -10.18 12.36
C LYS A 89 -4.55 -9.93 10.98
N LEU A 90 -5.39 -9.46 10.07
CA LEU A 90 -5.02 -9.04 8.71
C LEU A 90 -5.79 -7.77 8.33
N PRO A 91 -5.28 -6.96 7.37
CA PRO A 91 -5.91 -5.69 7.02
C PRO A 91 -7.35 -5.84 6.51
N PHE A 92 -7.58 -6.65 5.48
CA PHE A 92 -8.83 -6.62 4.70
C PHE A 92 -9.92 -7.58 5.17
N TYR A 93 -9.56 -8.59 5.97
CA TYR A 93 -10.45 -9.70 6.28
C TYR A 93 -11.13 -9.51 7.64
N ASN A 94 -12.44 -9.69 7.66
CA ASN A 94 -13.21 -9.70 8.90
C ASN A 94 -13.20 -11.12 9.49
N ILE A 95 -12.16 -11.39 10.27
CA ILE A 95 -11.87 -12.70 10.83
C ILE A 95 -12.59 -12.86 12.17
N LYS A 96 -13.40 -13.92 12.32
CA LYS A 96 -14.01 -14.23 13.62
C LYS A 96 -13.01 -14.90 14.54
N LYS A 97 -13.13 -14.62 15.84
CA LYS A 97 -12.17 -15.05 16.87
C LYS A 97 -12.03 -16.58 16.99
N ASP A 98 -13.04 -17.33 16.58
CA ASP A 98 -13.11 -18.79 16.63
C ASP A 98 -12.79 -19.49 15.30
N GLU A 99 -12.44 -18.73 14.26
CA GLU A 99 -12.18 -19.23 12.90
C GLU A 99 -10.71 -19.02 12.46
N TYR A 100 -9.85 -18.50 13.35
CA TYR A 100 -8.44 -18.21 13.06
C TYR A 100 -7.53 -18.58 14.22
N PHE A 101 -6.50 -19.36 13.93
CA PHE A 101 -5.55 -19.85 14.92
C PHE A 101 -4.14 -19.40 14.53
N ASP A 102 -3.47 -18.66 15.43
CA ASP A 102 -2.15 -18.08 15.18
C ASP A 102 -1.05 -19.15 14.96
N SER A 103 -1.27 -20.38 15.43
CA SER A 103 -0.36 -21.53 15.32
C SER A 103 -0.76 -22.51 14.20
N GLU A 104 -1.73 -22.15 13.36
CA GLU A 104 -2.16 -22.97 12.22
C GLU A 104 -2.04 -22.18 10.93
N ILE A 105 -2.11 -22.89 9.80
CA ILE A 105 -2.37 -22.24 8.52
C ILE A 105 -3.80 -21.69 8.48
N ASN A 106 -4.00 -20.53 7.85
CA ASN A 106 -5.32 -19.93 7.69
C ASN A 106 -5.54 -19.57 6.21
N ARG A 107 -6.76 -19.79 5.72
CA ARG A 107 -7.12 -19.45 4.33
C ARG A 107 -6.90 -17.97 4.04
N GLU A 108 -7.23 -17.11 5.01
CA GLU A 108 -7.11 -15.66 4.92
C GLU A 108 -5.65 -15.20 4.80
N ASP A 109 -4.71 -15.92 5.43
CA ASP A 109 -3.27 -15.65 5.28
C ASP A 109 -2.82 -15.93 3.85
N ILE A 110 -3.18 -17.12 3.33
CA ILE A 110 -2.87 -17.52 1.94
C ILE A 110 -3.46 -16.52 0.96
N GLN A 111 -4.70 -16.09 1.19
CA GLN A 111 -5.36 -15.07 0.38
C GLN A 111 -4.63 -13.72 0.43
N PHE A 112 -4.13 -13.33 1.61
CA PHE A 112 -3.30 -12.15 1.75
C PHE A 112 -1.98 -12.26 0.97
N VAL A 113 -1.28 -13.40 1.06
CA VAL A 113 -0.01 -13.62 0.37
C VAL A 113 -0.17 -13.53 -1.15
N ILE A 114 -1.23 -14.10 -1.69
CA ILE A 114 -1.52 -13.98 -3.13
C ILE A 114 -1.92 -12.54 -3.48
N TRP A 115 -2.74 -11.88 -2.64
CA TRP A 115 -3.08 -10.47 -2.84
C TRP A 115 -1.85 -9.57 -2.84
N SER A 116 -0.89 -9.78 -1.93
CA SER A 116 0.33 -8.97 -1.86
C SER A 116 1.21 -9.16 -3.10
N PHE A 117 1.27 -10.38 -3.63
CA PHE A 117 2.00 -10.65 -4.86
C PHE A 117 1.35 -10.00 -6.09
N LEU A 118 0.01 -9.95 -6.14
CA LEU A 118 -0.74 -9.36 -7.25
C LEU A 118 -0.92 -7.84 -7.14
N SER A 119 -0.67 -7.25 -5.96
CA SER A 119 -0.88 -5.83 -5.68
C SER A 119 0.43 -5.07 -5.68
N CYS A 120 0.94 -4.74 -6.86
CA CYS A 120 2.27 -4.14 -7.00
C CYS A 120 2.24 -2.61 -6.84
N PRO A 121 3.00 -2.01 -5.90
CA PRO A 121 3.21 -0.57 -5.82
C PRO A 121 4.16 -0.04 -6.92
N GLN A 122 4.19 1.28 -7.11
CA GLN A 122 5.06 1.95 -8.10
C GLN A 122 6.55 1.66 -7.89
N ASP A 123 7.00 1.50 -6.64
CA ASP A 123 8.39 1.15 -6.33
C ASP A 123 8.85 -0.18 -6.98
N GLU A 124 7.92 -1.08 -7.28
CA GLU A 124 8.22 -2.40 -7.86
C GLU A 124 8.16 -2.41 -9.39
N ILE A 125 7.19 -1.71 -9.99
CA ILE A 125 6.90 -1.82 -11.44
C ILE A 125 7.12 -0.52 -12.23
N GLY A 126 7.44 0.60 -11.57
CA GLY A 126 7.79 1.88 -12.19
C GLY A 126 6.65 2.91 -12.17
N ASP A 127 6.28 3.44 -13.34
CA ASP A 127 5.40 4.61 -13.45
C ASP A 127 3.91 4.33 -13.11
N ASP A 128 3.53 3.09 -12.79
CA ASP A 128 2.14 2.67 -12.53
C ASP A 128 2.06 1.72 -11.32
N TYR A 129 0.86 1.36 -10.87
CA TYR A 129 0.60 0.41 -9.79
C TYR A 129 -0.54 -0.55 -10.15
N ILE A 130 -0.58 -1.71 -9.50
CA ILE A 130 -1.63 -2.72 -9.70
C ILE A 130 -2.50 -2.81 -8.44
N LEU A 131 -3.81 -2.68 -8.63
CA LEU A 131 -4.80 -2.89 -7.59
C LEU A 131 -5.45 -4.27 -7.76
N MET A 132 -5.19 -5.18 -6.83
CA MET A 132 -5.96 -6.41 -6.72
C MET A 132 -7.07 -6.25 -5.67
N ASN A 133 -8.29 -6.69 -5.99
CA ASN A 133 -9.36 -6.74 -5.01
C ASN A 133 -9.08 -7.88 -4.01
N PRO A 134 -8.81 -7.60 -2.72
CA PRO A 134 -8.52 -8.66 -1.74
C PRO A 134 -9.71 -9.60 -1.50
N LEU A 135 -10.92 -9.22 -1.92
CA LEU A 135 -12.15 -10.00 -1.78
C LEU A 135 -12.63 -10.60 -3.12
N ASP A 136 -11.74 -10.68 -4.11
CA ASP A 136 -12.06 -11.32 -5.39
C ASP A 136 -12.40 -12.82 -5.19
N LYS A 137 -13.39 -13.30 -5.96
CA LYS A 137 -13.89 -14.68 -5.80
C LYS A 137 -12.94 -15.73 -6.38
N GLU A 138 -12.24 -15.42 -7.46
CA GLU A 138 -11.25 -16.32 -8.04
C GLU A 138 -10.03 -16.40 -7.13
N LEU A 139 -9.65 -15.27 -6.52
CA LEU A 139 -8.64 -15.22 -5.47
C LEU A 139 -9.03 -16.11 -4.28
N GLU A 140 -10.25 -15.96 -3.72
CA GLU A 140 -10.76 -16.78 -2.61
C GLU A 140 -10.78 -18.29 -2.96
N GLN A 141 -11.17 -18.64 -4.20
CA GLN A 141 -11.18 -20.03 -4.67
C GLN A 141 -9.77 -20.61 -4.81
N LEU A 142 -8.82 -19.82 -5.32
CA LEU A 142 -7.41 -20.21 -5.40
C LEU A 142 -6.84 -20.43 -4.00
N SER A 143 -7.06 -19.49 -3.07
CA SER A 143 -6.63 -19.62 -1.68
C SER A 143 -7.19 -20.85 -1.00
N SER A 144 -8.46 -21.19 -1.26
CA SER A 144 -9.08 -22.43 -0.74
C SER A 144 -8.40 -23.69 -1.27
N SER A 145 -8.03 -23.70 -2.55
CA SER A 145 -7.36 -24.85 -3.18
C SER A 145 -5.94 -25.04 -2.63
N ILE A 146 -5.21 -23.94 -2.44
CA ILE A 146 -3.88 -23.93 -1.84
C ILE A 146 -3.95 -24.33 -0.37
N PHE A 147 -4.92 -23.82 0.39
CA PHE A 147 -5.14 -24.20 1.79
C PHE A 147 -5.25 -25.71 1.95
N ASN A 148 -6.06 -26.38 1.14
CA ASN A 148 -6.20 -27.84 1.21
C ASN A 148 -4.87 -28.58 0.98
N LEU A 149 -4.03 -28.09 0.06
CA LEU A 149 -2.73 -28.68 -0.21
C LEU A 149 -1.75 -28.48 0.97
N LEU A 150 -1.77 -27.30 1.60
CA LEU A 150 -0.96 -27.03 2.78
C LEU A 150 -1.45 -27.86 3.98
N ASP A 151 -2.76 -27.97 4.17
CA ASP A 151 -3.39 -28.76 5.24
C ASP A 151 -3.03 -30.24 5.15
N GLU A 152 -3.08 -30.81 3.93
CA GLU A 152 -2.66 -32.19 3.68
C GLU A 152 -1.18 -32.44 4.01
N ALA A 153 -0.33 -31.42 3.87
CA ALA A 153 1.11 -31.51 4.12
C ALA A 153 1.53 -31.07 5.52
N PHE A 154 0.63 -30.45 6.30
CA PHE A 154 0.95 -29.73 7.54
C PHE A 154 1.62 -30.63 8.58
N GLU A 155 1.12 -31.85 8.77
CA GLU A 155 1.64 -32.81 9.76
C GLU A 155 3.00 -33.40 9.36
N ASP A 156 3.33 -33.41 8.07
CA ASP A 156 4.59 -33.94 7.54
C ASP A 156 5.65 -32.84 7.36
N ALA A 157 5.27 -31.57 7.48
CA ALA A 157 6.14 -30.42 7.27
C ALA A 157 7.21 -30.33 8.38
N PRO A 158 8.52 -30.20 8.05
CA PRO A 158 9.56 -30.04 9.03
C PRO A 158 9.45 -28.71 9.79
N VAL A 159 9.55 -28.75 11.12
CA VAL A 159 9.72 -27.56 11.96
C VAL A 159 11.19 -27.13 11.90
N THR A 160 11.43 -25.87 11.54
CA THR A 160 12.77 -25.31 11.32
C THR A 160 13.12 -24.27 12.40
N GLU A 161 14.39 -24.22 12.81
CA GLU A 161 14.91 -23.16 13.71
C GLU A 161 15.43 -21.95 12.93
N ALA A 162 15.52 -22.05 11.60
CA ALA A 162 16.07 -21.03 10.74
C ALA A 162 14.97 -20.06 10.31
N GLU A 163 15.24 -18.75 10.34
CA GLU A 163 14.21 -17.75 10.06
C GLU A 163 14.29 -17.24 8.62
N SER A 164 13.12 -17.19 7.97
CA SER A 164 12.91 -16.41 6.76
C SER A 164 13.14 -14.91 6.99
N ALA A 165 13.52 -14.20 5.93
CA ALA A 165 13.67 -12.76 5.90
C ALA A 165 12.30 -12.04 5.94
N ASP A 166 12.29 -10.72 5.89
CA ASP A 166 11.05 -9.96 5.76
C ASP A 166 10.63 -9.90 4.29
N TRP A 167 9.65 -10.73 3.92
CA TRP A 167 9.30 -10.99 2.52
C TRP A 167 7.92 -10.45 2.10
N ILE A 168 7.11 -9.96 3.03
CA ILE A 168 5.80 -9.31 2.73
C ILE A 168 5.95 -7.81 2.47
N MET A 169 6.66 -7.12 3.36
CA MET A 169 6.83 -5.67 3.34
C MET A 169 8.15 -5.32 4.02
N ASP A 170 8.82 -4.29 3.55
CA ASP A 170 9.99 -3.71 4.20
C ASP A 170 9.67 -3.37 5.68
N MET A 171 10.48 -3.90 6.61
CA MET A 171 10.24 -3.69 8.04
C MET A 171 10.47 -2.26 8.49
N GLU A 172 11.34 -1.48 7.87
CA GLU A 172 11.48 -0.05 8.18
C GLU A 172 10.18 0.70 7.84
N LEU A 173 9.57 0.36 6.70
CA LEU A 173 8.27 0.90 6.30
C LEU A 173 7.16 0.45 7.24
N LEU A 174 7.11 -0.85 7.59
CA LEU A 174 6.11 -1.41 8.49
C LEU A 174 6.24 -0.88 9.94
N GLN A 175 7.46 -0.57 10.38
CA GLN A 175 7.73 0.01 11.71
C GLN A 175 7.41 1.51 11.79
N ARG A 176 7.25 2.21 10.66
CA ARG A 176 6.98 3.65 10.63
C ARG A 176 5.62 3.98 11.26
N ASN A 177 5.60 4.55 12.47
CA ASN A 177 4.35 4.93 13.13
C ASN A 177 3.75 6.20 12.50
N ALA A 178 2.42 6.20 12.37
CA ALA A 178 1.68 7.39 11.94
C ALA A 178 1.91 8.55 12.92
N LYS A 179 2.32 9.70 12.40
CA LYS A 179 2.55 10.92 13.19
C LYS A 179 1.24 11.70 13.28
N ALA A 180 0.86 12.06 14.51
CA ALA A 180 -0.31 12.91 14.74
C ALA A 180 -0.19 14.23 13.97
N MET A 181 -1.30 14.68 13.39
CA MET A 181 -1.33 15.94 12.64
C MET A 181 -1.00 17.12 13.58
N PRO A 182 0.00 17.95 13.25
CA PRO A 182 0.33 19.11 14.07
C PRO A 182 -0.82 20.12 14.01
N LEU A 183 -0.98 20.89 15.08
CA LEU A 183 -1.91 22.03 15.09
C LEU A 183 -1.42 23.08 14.08
N ILE A 184 -2.29 23.48 13.15
CA ILE A 184 -1.96 24.43 12.10
C ILE A 184 -2.49 25.80 12.50
N THR A 185 -1.64 26.62 13.12
CA THR A 185 -1.92 28.04 13.35
C THR A 185 -0.70 28.87 12.99
N ALA A 186 -0.91 30.16 12.74
CA ALA A 186 0.16 31.09 12.38
C ALA A 186 1.30 31.16 13.42
N GLU A 187 0.99 30.87 14.69
CA GLU A 187 1.97 30.83 15.79
C GLU A 187 2.89 29.61 15.71
N HIS A 188 2.40 28.48 15.21
CA HIS A 188 3.12 27.21 15.15
C HIS A 188 3.81 26.96 13.79
N CYS A 189 3.49 27.75 12.78
CA CYS A 189 4.17 27.69 11.49
C CYS A 189 5.55 28.38 11.54
N THR A 190 6.56 27.75 10.96
CA THR A 190 7.90 28.37 10.81
C THR A 190 8.05 29.10 9.47
N SER A 191 7.35 28.66 8.43
CA SER A 191 7.43 29.23 7.09
C SER A 191 6.64 30.53 6.94
N ALA A 192 7.26 31.52 6.29
CA ALA A 192 6.59 32.78 5.91
C ALA A 192 5.44 32.56 4.92
N SER A 193 5.58 31.59 4.00
CA SER A 193 4.51 31.24 3.05
C SER A 193 3.29 30.66 3.75
N ALA A 194 3.50 29.75 4.70
CA ALA A 194 2.42 29.15 5.48
C ALA A 194 1.65 30.22 6.30
N LYS A 195 2.39 31.15 6.94
CA LYS A 195 1.78 32.26 7.68
C LYS A 195 0.92 33.16 6.79
N LYS A 196 1.43 33.57 5.62
CA LYS A 196 0.68 34.40 4.67
C LYS A 196 -0.56 33.71 4.13
N LEU A 197 -0.48 32.41 3.85
CA LEU A 197 -1.64 31.61 3.46
C LEU A 197 -2.70 31.63 4.57
N LEU A 198 -2.32 31.33 5.82
CA LEU A 198 -3.24 31.34 6.95
C LEU A 198 -3.83 32.73 7.24
N GLU A 199 -3.06 33.80 7.08
CA GLU A 199 -3.56 35.17 7.20
C GLU A 199 -4.62 35.47 6.13
N PHE A 200 -4.36 35.09 4.88
CA PHE A 200 -5.28 35.28 3.75
C PHE A 200 -6.60 34.52 3.96
N THR A 201 -6.52 33.26 4.41
CA THR A 201 -7.66 32.38 4.61
C THR A 201 -8.32 32.52 5.98
N LYS A 202 -7.89 33.48 6.81
CA LYS A 202 -8.38 33.71 8.18
C LYS A 202 -8.27 32.47 9.08
N GLY A 203 -7.17 31.74 8.94
CA GLY A 203 -6.82 30.58 9.76
C GLY A 203 -7.20 29.23 9.15
N TYR A 204 -7.89 29.18 8.00
CA TYR A 204 -8.19 27.94 7.31
C TYR A 204 -6.97 27.43 6.51
N PRO A 205 -6.48 26.19 6.68
CA PRO A 205 -5.18 25.81 6.15
C PRO A 205 -5.16 25.49 4.65
N LEU A 206 -6.31 25.45 3.98
CA LEU A 206 -6.41 25.13 2.55
C LEU A 206 -6.81 26.35 1.70
N GLN A 207 -6.29 26.39 0.48
CA GLN A 207 -6.77 27.25 -0.59
C GLN A 207 -6.84 26.47 -1.90
N PHE A 208 -7.89 26.70 -2.68
CA PHE A 208 -8.19 25.96 -3.91
C PHE A 208 -7.99 26.84 -5.15
N PHE A 209 -7.46 26.26 -6.22
CA PHE A 209 -7.21 26.96 -7.48
C PHE A 209 -7.64 26.12 -8.69
N ALA A 210 -8.50 26.66 -9.55
CA ALA A 210 -8.95 25.96 -10.75
C ALA A 210 -7.84 25.85 -11.81
N SER A 211 -6.92 26.81 -11.86
CA SER A 211 -5.90 26.92 -12.91
C SER A 211 -4.53 27.28 -12.34
N TYR A 212 -3.48 26.92 -13.09
CA TYR A 212 -2.11 27.32 -12.77
C TYR A 212 -1.94 28.85 -12.77
N ASP A 213 -2.62 29.57 -13.67
CA ASP A 213 -2.52 31.04 -13.73
C ASP A 213 -3.00 31.70 -12.43
N ASP A 214 -4.09 31.18 -11.84
CA ASP A 214 -4.60 31.70 -10.57
C ASP A 214 -3.68 31.33 -9.39
N LEU A 215 -3.10 30.12 -9.42
CA LEU A 215 -2.09 29.68 -8.45
C LEU A 215 -0.82 30.55 -8.51
N ALA A 216 -0.30 30.78 -9.71
CA ALA A 216 0.91 31.58 -9.94
C ALA A 216 0.71 33.04 -9.51
N ARG A 217 -0.45 33.65 -9.82
CA ARG A 217 -0.81 34.97 -9.28
C ARG A 217 -0.84 34.97 -7.76
N PHE A 218 -1.39 33.93 -7.15
CA PHE A 218 -1.43 33.82 -5.68
C PHE A 218 -0.02 33.74 -5.06
N PHE A 219 0.90 33.01 -5.67
CA PHE A 219 2.30 32.96 -5.23
C PHE A 219 2.95 34.35 -5.20
N VAL A 220 2.73 35.17 -6.23
CA VAL A 220 3.28 36.53 -6.31
C VAL A 220 2.51 37.50 -5.40
N ASP A 221 1.19 37.58 -5.56
CA ASP A 221 0.38 38.62 -4.95
C ASP A 221 0.17 38.40 -3.45
N ILE A 222 0.05 37.16 -3.00
CA ILE A 222 -0.25 36.82 -1.60
C ILE A 222 1.01 36.29 -0.91
N LEU A 223 1.66 35.27 -1.46
CA LEU A 223 2.85 34.69 -0.82
C LEU A 223 4.11 35.55 -0.96
N LYS A 224 4.11 36.53 -1.88
CA LYS A 224 5.23 37.44 -2.17
C LYS A 224 6.48 36.69 -2.63
N TRP A 225 6.30 35.65 -3.44
CA TRP A 225 7.39 35.00 -4.15
C TRP A 225 7.91 35.89 -5.27
N GLU A 226 9.11 35.60 -5.78
CA GLU A 226 9.68 36.35 -6.89
C GLU A 226 8.84 36.14 -8.16
N ASP A 227 8.50 37.23 -8.84
CA ASP A 227 7.76 37.20 -10.12
C ASP A 227 8.70 36.83 -11.28
N LYS A 228 9.16 35.57 -11.23
CA LYS A 228 9.98 34.93 -12.25
C LYS A 228 9.46 33.52 -12.44
N GLU A 229 9.34 33.10 -13.71
CA GLU A 229 8.79 31.80 -14.08
C GLU A 229 9.42 30.63 -13.31
N GLU A 230 10.75 30.62 -13.17
CA GLU A 230 11.50 29.58 -12.43
C GLU A 230 11.14 29.50 -10.93
N SER A 231 10.61 30.57 -10.35
CA SER A 231 10.21 30.63 -8.93
C SER A 231 8.75 30.24 -8.68
N LEU A 232 7.98 29.95 -9.74
CA LEU A 232 6.53 29.73 -9.66
C LEU A 232 6.10 28.30 -10.00
N MET A 233 7.02 27.33 -9.93
CA MET A 233 6.76 25.91 -10.22
C MET A 233 6.23 25.68 -11.64
N PRO A 234 6.98 26.05 -12.69
CA PRO A 234 6.51 25.97 -14.07
C PRO A 234 6.14 24.54 -14.53
N GLU A 235 6.66 23.52 -13.86
CA GLU A 235 6.28 22.12 -14.02
C GLU A 235 4.78 21.85 -13.73
N MET A 236 4.12 22.72 -12.96
CA MET A 236 2.70 22.60 -12.62
C MET A 236 1.76 23.14 -13.72
N LYS A 237 2.29 23.81 -14.74
CA LYS A 237 1.50 24.40 -15.85
C LYS A 237 0.53 23.42 -16.55
N PRO A 238 0.87 22.14 -16.76
CA PRO A 238 -0.04 21.19 -17.39
C PRO A 238 -1.23 20.78 -16.51
N HIS A 239 -1.18 21.05 -15.20
CA HIS A 239 -2.14 20.57 -14.21
C HIS A 239 -3.18 21.65 -13.86
N LYS A 240 -4.25 21.23 -13.17
CA LYS A 240 -5.35 22.08 -12.72
C LYS A 240 -5.90 21.59 -11.38
N ASN A 241 -6.95 22.24 -10.88
CA ASN A 241 -7.69 21.84 -9.67
C ASN A 241 -6.79 21.60 -8.45
N PHE A 242 -5.96 22.59 -8.14
CA PHE A 242 -4.94 22.50 -7.11
C PHE A 242 -5.52 22.70 -5.71
N ILE A 243 -4.94 21.98 -4.74
CA ILE A 243 -5.00 22.32 -3.33
C ILE A 243 -3.64 22.84 -2.89
N LEU A 244 -3.61 24.04 -2.32
CA LEU A 244 -2.48 24.55 -1.56
C LEU A 244 -2.79 24.41 -0.07
N TYR A 245 -1.87 23.81 0.68
CA TYR A 245 -2.06 23.47 2.08
C TYR A 245 -0.92 24.03 2.94
N ALA A 246 -1.24 24.80 3.97
CA ALA A 246 -0.28 25.21 4.99
C ALA A 246 -0.11 24.09 6.03
N ASN A 247 1.13 23.66 6.28
CA ASN A 247 1.48 22.85 7.46
C ASN A 247 2.47 23.60 8.37
N SER A 248 2.95 22.95 9.43
CA SER A 248 3.88 23.57 10.39
C SER A 248 5.23 23.95 9.78
N LYS A 249 5.67 23.22 8.74
CA LYS A 249 6.98 23.38 8.08
C LYS A 249 6.93 24.32 6.87
N GLY A 250 5.80 24.44 6.19
CA GLY A 250 5.74 25.04 4.86
C GLY A 250 4.36 25.04 4.23
N ILE A 251 4.36 25.11 2.90
CA ILE A 251 3.18 24.89 2.07
C ILE A 251 3.40 23.64 1.24
N LEU A 252 2.34 22.88 1.04
CA LEU A 252 2.28 21.69 0.20
C LEU A 252 1.29 21.96 -0.93
N LEU A 253 1.58 21.43 -2.11
CA LEU A 253 0.75 21.58 -3.30
C LEU A 253 0.35 20.21 -3.81
N ALA A 254 -0.92 20.03 -4.13
CA ALA A 254 -1.44 18.83 -4.79
C ALA A 254 -2.23 19.23 -6.04
N PRO A 255 -1.77 18.85 -7.25
CA PRO A 255 -2.57 19.00 -8.47
C PRO A 255 -3.75 18.01 -8.46
N GLU A 256 -4.84 18.36 -9.15
CA GLU A 256 -6.08 17.59 -9.31
C GLU A 256 -6.86 17.25 -8.01
N ALA A 257 -6.23 17.24 -6.85
CA ALA A 257 -6.82 16.83 -5.57
C ALA A 257 -8.04 17.66 -5.15
N ALA A 258 -8.20 18.90 -5.66
CA ALA A 258 -9.36 19.73 -5.33
C ALA A 258 -10.67 19.13 -5.86
N LEU A 259 -10.63 18.25 -6.87
CA LEU A 259 -11.82 17.54 -7.33
C LEU A 259 -12.39 16.61 -6.24
N TYR A 260 -11.54 16.11 -5.34
CA TYR A 260 -11.89 15.03 -4.42
C TYR A 260 -12.28 15.50 -3.02
N PHE A 261 -11.86 16.71 -2.62
CA PHE A 261 -12.03 17.20 -1.25
C PHE A 261 -13.40 17.87 -1.03
N LYS A 262 -14.33 17.17 -0.36
CA LYS A 262 -15.65 17.72 0.01
C LYS A 262 -15.59 18.68 1.20
N ALA A 263 -14.94 19.83 1.01
CA ALA A 263 -14.88 20.92 1.98
C ALA A 263 -15.85 22.04 1.59
N ASP A 264 -16.48 22.70 2.57
CA ASP A 264 -17.45 23.78 2.33
C ASP A 264 -16.85 24.96 1.54
N GLN A 265 -15.54 25.19 1.70
CA GLN A 265 -14.79 26.26 1.01
C GLN A 265 -14.28 25.84 -0.37
N ASN A 266 -14.49 24.59 -0.79
CA ASN A 266 -13.98 24.07 -2.05
C ASN A 266 -15.06 24.14 -3.16
N PRO A 267 -14.99 25.10 -4.09
CA PRO A 267 -15.94 25.18 -5.19
C PRO A 267 -15.66 24.18 -6.32
N LEU A 268 -14.53 23.45 -6.27
CA LEU A 268 -14.05 22.57 -7.34
C LEU A 268 -14.39 21.09 -7.10
N TYR A 269 -14.92 20.76 -5.94
CA TYR A 269 -15.29 19.39 -5.61
C TYR A 269 -16.32 18.83 -6.61
N ASP A 270 -16.06 17.62 -7.07
CA ASP A 270 -16.87 16.87 -8.01
C ASP A 270 -17.15 15.49 -7.42
N ALA A 271 -18.42 15.21 -7.14
CA ALA A 271 -18.83 13.99 -6.43
C ALA A 271 -18.58 12.72 -7.25
N ASP A 272 -18.78 12.79 -8.57
CA ASP A 272 -18.59 11.64 -9.46
C ASP A 272 -17.09 11.31 -9.53
N LYS A 273 -16.25 12.34 -9.71
CA LYS A 273 -14.79 12.20 -9.67
C LYS A 273 -14.25 11.76 -8.31
N ALA A 274 -14.80 12.27 -7.23
CA ALA A 274 -14.42 11.86 -5.88
C ALA A 274 -14.72 10.36 -5.65
N GLN A 275 -15.84 9.86 -6.16
CA GLN A 275 -16.18 8.45 -6.02
C GLN A 275 -15.35 7.54 -6.95
N GLU A 276 -15.09 7.98 -8.19
CA GLU A 276 -14.45 7.15 -9.22
C GLU A 276 -12.92 7.19 -9.19
N GLU A 277 -12.31 8.31 -8.80
CA GLU A 277 -10.88 8.56 -9.03
C GLU A 277 -10.10 8.92 -7.76
N SER A 278 -10.74 9.24 -6.64
CA SER A 278 -9.99 9.73 -5.46
C SER A 278 -9.10 8.67 -4.78
N TYR A 279 -9.25 7.38 -5.11
CA TYR A 279 -8.34 6.34 -4.61
C TYR A 279 -6.89 6.59 -5.06
N VAL A 280 -6.66 7.33 -6.16
CA VAL A 280 -5.31 7.68 -6.62
C VAL A 280 -4.53 8.42 -5.53
N LEU A 281 -5.20 9.19 -4.67
CA LEU A 281 -4.56 9.89 -3.55
C LEU A 281 -3.92 8.93 -2.53
N PHE A 282 -4.38 7.69 -2.48
CA PHE A 282 -3.96 6.67 -1.52
C PHE A 282 -2.96 5.68 -2.13
N CYS A 283 -2.91 5.59 -3.46
CA CYS A 283 -2.20 4.54 -4.18
C CYS A 283 -1.11 5.06 -5.12
N GLU A 284 -1.22 6.28 -5.62
CA GLU A 284 -0.27 6.86 -6.57
C GLU A 284 0.69 7.81 -5.86
N GLN A 285 1.97 7.46 -5.88
CA GLN A 285 3.07 8.27 -5.37
C GLN A 285 3.09 9.64 -6.06
N GLY A 286 3.30 10.70 -5.27
CA GLY A 286 3.34 12.07 -5.76
C GLY A 286 1.99 12.70 -6.10
N SER A 287 0.89 11.95 -6.14
CA SER A 287 -0.45 12.49 -6.43
C SER A 287 -0.93 13.49 -5.36
N CYS A 288 -0.68 13.19 -4.09
CA CYS A 288 -0.99 14.08 -2.97
C CYS A 288 0.06 13.95 -1.86
N PRO A 289 0.61 15.06 -1.35
CA PRO A 289 1.45 15.03 -0.15
C PRO A 289 0.74 14.36 1.02
N PHE A 290 1.42 13.44 1.71
CA PHE A 290 0.80 12.59 2.73
C PHE A 290 0.18 13.37 3.91
N ASP A 291 0.80 14.48 4.32
CA ASP A 291 0.22 15.38 5.34
C ASP A 291 -1.12 15.98 4.90
N LEU A 292 -1.28 16.32 3.62
CA LEU A 292 -2.55 16.82 3.08
C LEU A 292 -3.59 15.70 3.00
N LEU A 293 -3.18 14.49 2.62
CA LEU A 293 -4.06 13.31 2.64
C LEU A 293 -4.61 13.06 4.05
N LYS A 294 -3.71 12.98 5.05
CA LYS A 294 -4.09 12.85 6.48
C LYS A 294 -5.02 13.97 6.93
N TYR A 295 -4.74 15.20 6.54
CA TYR A 295 -5.62 16.33 6.84
C TYR A 295 -7.02 16.11 6.25
N GLY A 296 -7.13 15.78 4.97
CA GLY A 296 -8.40 15.51 4.29
C GLY A 296 -9.22 14.41 4.95
N ILE A 297 -8.56 13.31 5.35
CA ILE A 297 -9.19 12.21 6.10
C ILE A 297 -9.68 12.69 7.47
N SER A 298 -8.83 13.41 8.23
CA SER A 298 -9.17 13.89 9.57
C SER A 298 -10.36 14.86 9.60
N GLN A 299 -10.54 15.65 8.53
CA GLN A 299 -11.67 16.57 8.38
C GLN A 299 -12.91 15.88 7.77
N GLY A 300 -12.77 14.64 7.30
CA GLY A 300 -13.85 13.90 6.65
C GLY A 300 -14.16 14.38 5.23
N TYR A 301 -13.20 15.03 4.55
CA TYR A 301 -13.36 15.53 3.18
C TYR A 301 -13.27 14.43 2.13
N LEU A 302 -12.64 13.30 2.47
CA LEU A 302 -12.41 12.15 1.58
C LEU A 302 -13.30 10.95 1.92
N LYS A 303 -14.46 11.19 2.53
CA LYS A 303 -15.39 10.12 2.94
C LYS A 303 -15.93 9.32 1.77
N GLU A 304 -15.99 9.88 0.57
CA GLU A 304 -16.55 9.23 -0.62
C GLU A 304 -15.53 8.38 -1.36
N ALA A 305 -14.26 8.46 -0.97
CA ALA A 305 -13.19 7.73 -1.64
C ALA A 305 -13.46 6.22 -1.62
N ALA A 306 -13.21 5.59 -2.78
CA ALA A 306 -13.43 4.18 -3.00
C ALA A 306 -12.40 3.61 -3.97
N LEU A 307 -11.86 2.43 -3.65
CA LEU A 307 -11.09 1.65 -4.62
C LEU A 307 -11.99 1.24 -5.80
N PRO A 308 -11.45 1.09 -7.02
CA PRO A 308 -12.21 0.93 -8.25
C PRO A 308 -12.74 -0.50 -8.46
N PHE A 309 -13.35 -1.09 -7.42
CA PHE A 309 -13.95 -2.43 -7.45
C PHE A 309 -15.04 -2.60 -6.39
N ASP A 310 -15.76 -3.73 -6.45
CA ASP A 310 -16.84 -4.05 -5.51
C ASP A 310 -16.37 -3.99 -4.05
N LYS A 311 -17.16 -3.33 -3.19
CA LYS A 311 -16.84 -3.03 -1.78
C LYS A 311 -15.59 -2.15 -1.56
N GLY A 312 -15.03 -1.57 -2.62
CA GLY A 312 -13.83 -0.73 -2.57
C GLY A 312 -13.96 0.50 -1.66
N HIS A 313 -15.17 1.05 -1.52
CA HIS A 313 -15.45 2.13 -0.56
C HIS A 313 -15.20 1.70 0.89
N GLN A 314 -15.86 0.64 1.35
CA GLN A 314 -15.70 0.15 2.71
C GLN A 314 -14.26 -0.28 2.98
N LEU A 315 -13.65 -1.01 2.03
CA LEU A 315 -12.26 -1.47 2.14
C LEU A 315 -11.28 -0.31 2.29
N LEU A 316 -11.43 0.76 1.51
CA LEU A 316 -10.58 1.93 1.63
C LEU A 316 -10.78 2.63 2.98
N GLN A 317 -12.03 2.93 3.37
CA GLN A 317 -12.29 3.66 4.60
C GLN A 317 -11.81 2.90 5.86
N ASP A 318 -11.97 1.58 5.87
CA ASP A 318 -11.58 0.74 7.01
C ASP A 318 -10.07 0.47 7.09
N ASN A 319 -9.32 0.68 5.98
CA ASN A 319 -7.91 0.25 5.86
C ASN A 319 -6.99 1.28 5.18
N TRP A 320 -7.40 2.54 5.10
CA TRP A 320 -6.67 3.56 4.33
C TRP A 320 -5.20 3.69 4.75
N ASP A 321 -4.89 3.57 6.04
CA ASP A 321 -3.52 3.71 6.55
C ASP A 321 -2.65 2.58 6.02
N PHE A 322 -3.13 1.33 6.09
CA PHE A 322 -2.43 0.18 5.54
C PHE A 322 -2.27 0.30 4.01
N ILE A 323 -3.32 0.71 3.30
CA ILE A 323 -3.28 0.89 1.83
C ILE A 323 -2.24 1.94 1.46
N THR A 324 -2.22 3.09 2.14
CA THR A 324 -1.22 4.13 1.88
C THR A 324 0.19 3.67 2.23
N ARG A 325 0.36 2.88 3.28
CA ARG A 325 1.67 2.29 3.62
C ARG A 325 2.14 1.34 2.54
N TRP A 326 1.25 0.50 2.03
CA TRP A 326 1.53 -0.45 0.96
C TRP A 326 1.92 0.25 -0.34
N TYR A 327 1.11 1.20 -0.81
CA TYR A 327 1.28 1.77 -2.14
C TYR A 327 2.19 3.00 -2.20
N LEU A 328 2.20 3.83 -1.17
CA LEU A 328 3.00 5.05 -1.18
C LEU A 328 4.46 4.81 -0.75
N GLY A 329 4.79 3.66 -0.15
CA GLY A 329 6.16 3.29 0.16
C GLY A 329 6.91 4.38 0.93
N GLU A 330 8.01 4.87 0.39
CA GLU A 330 8.81 5.94 1.01
C GLU A 330 8.03 7.25 1.25
N PHE A 331 6.99 7.52 0.45
CA PHE A 331 6.12 8.70 0.56
C PHE A 331 5.11 8.59 1.71
N TYR A 332 4.88 7.41 2.28
CA TYR A 332 4.08 7.23 3.49
C TYR A 332 4.81 7.81 4.71
N GLU A 333 4.24 8.80 5.40
CA GLU A 333 4.89 9.50 6.53
C GLU A 333 6.29 10.06 6.19
N GLY A 334 6.51 10.45 4.93
CA GLY A 334 7.73 11.10 4.46
C GLY A 334 8.07 12.39 5.23
N ASP A 335 9.36 12.72 5.31
CA ASP A 335 9.87 13.84 6.13
C ASP A 335 9.72 15.24 5.51
#